data_AF-A0A934FNT9-F1
#
_entry.id   AF-A0A934FNT9-F1
#
_cell.length_a   1.000
_cell.length_b   1.000
_cell.length_c   1.000
_cell.angle_alpha   90.00
_cell.angle_beta   90.00
_cell.angle_gamma   90.00
#
_symmetry.space_group_name_H-M   'P 1'
#
loop_
_entity.id
_entity.type
_entity.pdbx_description
1 polymer ?
#
loop_
_entity_poly.entity_id
_entity_poly.type
_entity_poly.pdbx_seq_one_letter_code
_entity_poly.pdbx_strand_id
1 'polypeptide(L)'
;MPQTSVTLTPEQIAELNEKLGTARHDINNNLSLIVAAVELMRRKPELAPRMVESISQQPDKIIAQMRAFSAEFEKTFGITRD
;
A
#
# COMPACT_ATOMS: atom_id res chain seq x y z
N MET A 1 -20.98 -0.44 6.15
CA MET A 1 -20.56 -0.07 7.54
C MET A 1 -21.17 -1.05 8.52
N PRO A 2 -20.52 -1.38 9.65
CA PRO A 2 -21.07 -2.36 10.59
C PRO A 2 -22.31 -1.78 11.28
N GLN A 3 -23.38 -2.58 11.40
CA GLN A 3 -24.66 -2.18 11.99
C GLN A 3 -24.67 -2.29 13.53
N THR A 4 -23.67 -2.96 14.10
CA THR A 4 -23.53 -3.21 15.55
C THR A 4 -22.08 -3.05 15.99
N SER A 5 -21.86 -2.97 17.30
CA SER A 5 -20.50 -2.99 17.87
C SER A 5 -19.72 -4.22 17.40
N VAL A 6 -18.47 -4.01 16.97
CA VAL A 6 -17.54 -5.07 16.63
C VAL A 6 -16.54 -5.22 17.78
N THR A 7 -16.47 -6.40 18.37
CA THR A 7 -15.48 -6.73 19.41
C THR A 7 -14.38 -7.58 18.79
N LEU A 8 -13.14 -7.10 18.86
CA LEU A 8 -11.96 -7.83 18.40
C LEU A 8 -11.19 -8.40 19.58
N THR A 9 -10.64 -9.61 19.42
CA THR A 9 -9.70 -10.17 20.40
C THR A 9 -8.34 -9.49 20.30
N PRO A 10 -7.51 -9.53 21.35
CA PRO A 10 -6.14 -9.03 21.29
C PRO A 10 -5.33 -9.62 20.12
N GLU A 11 -5.53 -10.89 19.78
CA GLU A 11 -4.86 -11.58 18.68
C GLU A 11 -5.29 -11.00 17.32
N GLN A 12 -6.59 -10.74 17.13
CA GLN A 12 -7.10 -10.09 15.91
C GLN A 12 -6.56 -8.67 15.76
N ILE A 13 -6.42 -7.93 16.87
CA ILE A 13 -5.81 -6.59 16.86
C ILE A 13 -4.33 -6.67 16.49
N ALA A 14 -3.60 -7.64 17.05
CA ALA A 14 -2.18 -7.84 16.75
C ALA A 14 -1.96 -8.18 15.27
N GLU A 15 -2.75 -9.11 14.72
CA GLU A 15 -2.70 -9.49 13.30
C GLU A 15 -3.01 -8.30 12.39
N LEU A 16 -4.05 -7.51 12.71
CA LEU A 16 -4.40 -6.33 11.92
C LEU A 16 -3.31 -5.25 11.97
N ASN A 17 -2.67 -5.07 13.14
CA ASN A 17 -1.56 -4.14 13.30
C ASN A 17 -0.34 -4.56 12.48
N GLU A 18 0.00 -5.86 12.47
CA GLU A 18 1.06 -6.41 11.66
C GLU A 18 0.80 -6.18 10.16
N LYS A 19 -0.41 -6.50 9.68
CA LYS A 19 -0.84 -6.26 8.29
C LYS A 19 -0.72 -4.78 7.91
N LEU A 20 -1.08 -3.87 8.82
CA LEU A 20 -0.93 -2.43 8.62
C LEU A 20 0.54 -2.01 8.55
N GLY A 21 1.39 -2.58 9.42
CA GLY A 21 2.84 -2.38 9.39
C GLY A 21 3.45 -2.79 8.04
N THR A 22 3.13 -3.99 7.57
CA THR A 22 3.58 -4.50 6.27
C THR A 22 3.10 -3.62 5.12
N ALA A 23 1.81 -3.26 5.09
CA ALA A 23 1.28 -2.39 4.03
C ALA A 23 1.99 -1.02 3.99
N ARG A 24 2.23 -0.39 5.15
CA ARG A 24 2.98 0.87 5.22
C ARG A 24 4.41 0.72 4.73
N HIS A 25 5.09 -0.35 5.15
CA HIS A 25 6.45 -0.64 4.72
C HIS A 25 6.53 -0.76 3.19
N ASP A 26 5.65 -1.56 2.60
CA ASP A 26 5.69 -1.84 1.17
C ASP A 26 5.32 -0.62 0.32
N ILE A 27 4.34 0.17 0.77
CA ILE A 27 3.97 1.44 0.14
C ILE A 27 5.15 2.41 0.20
N ASN A 28 5.78 2.55 1.37
CA ASN A 28 6.94 3.43 1.54
C ASN A 28 8.10 3.00 0.64
N ASN A 29 8.36 1.70 0.50
CA ASN A 29 9.39 1.20 -0.41
C ASN A 29 9.12 1.59 -1.87
N ASN A 30 7.89 1.42 -2.36
CA ASN A 30 7.50 1.84 -3.71
C ASN A 30 7.65 3.37 -3.90
N LEU A 31 7.25 4.17 -2.90
CA LEU A 31 7.42 5.62 -2.93
C LEU A 31 8.91 6.02 -2.98
N SER A 32 9.77 5.36 -2.21
CA SER A 32 11.22 5.58 -2.26
C SER A 32 11.80 5.28 -3.64
N LEU A 33 11.35 4.23 -4.33
CA LEU A 33 11.76 3.92 -5.70
C LEU A 33 11.37 5.03 -6.68
N ILE A 34 10.15 5.58 -6.56
CA ILE A 34 9.69 6.70 -7.38
C ILE A 34 10.60 7.92 -7.17
N VAL A 35 10.84 8.29 -5.91
CA VAL A 35 11.69 9.45 -5.57
C VAL A 35 13.10 9.28 -6.11
N ALA A 36 13.73 8.13 -5.88
CA ALA A 36 15.07 7.83 -6.38
C ALA A 36 15.14 7.89 -7.92
N ALA A 37 14.11 7.38 -8.60
CA ALA A 37 14.05 7.40 -10.05
C ALA A 37 13.89 8.82 -10.60
N VAL A 38 13.06 9.66 -9.97
CA VAL A 38 12.94 11.09 -10.32
C VAL A 38 14.26 11.83 -10.12
N GLU A 39 14.96 11.59 -9.02
CA GLU A 39 16.27 12.19 -8.76
C GLU A 39 17.31 11.75 -9.79
N LEU A 40 17.32 10.47 -10.16
CA LEU A 40 18.24 9.96 -11.17
C LEU A 40 17.97 10.57 -12.55
N MET A 41 16.70 10.68 -12.96
CA MET A 41 16.34 11.34 -14.23
C MET A 41 16.73 12.81 -14.27
N ARG A 42 16.67 13.54 -13.13
CA ARG A 42 17.17 14.93 -13.05
C ARG A 42 18.67 15.01 -13.25
N ARG A 43 19.44 14.04 -12.72
CA ARG A 43 20.90 14.01 -12.84
C ARG A 43 21.38 13.45 -14.19
N LYS A 44 20.60 12.55 -14.78
CA LYS A 44 20.91 11.79 -16.00
C LYS A 44 19.67 11.68 -16.90
N PRO A 45 19.31 12.77 -17.62
CA PRO A 45 18.09 12.82 -18.44
C PRO A 45 18.03 11.74 -19.53
N GLU A 46 19.18 11.27 -20.01
CA GLU A 46 19.29 10.20 -21.00
C GLU A 46 18.71 8.85 -20.53
N LEU A 47 18.57 8.66 -19.21
CA LEU A 47 17.98 7.45 -18.63
C LEU A 47 16.45 7.51 -18.55
N ALA A 48 15.84 8.68 -18.77
CA ALA A 48 14.40 8.88 -18.56
C ALA A 48 13.51 7.88 -19.32
N PRO A 49 13.72 7.58 -20.61
CA PRO A 49 12.86 6.63 -21.33
C PRO A 49 12.83 5.24 -20.70
N ARG A 50 13.96 4.78 -20.13
CA ARG A 50 14.06 3.48 -19.45
C ARG A 50 13.43 3.49 -18.07
N MET A 51 13.45 4.62 -17.36
CA MET A 51 12.93 4.71 -15.98
C MET A 51 11.43 4.98 -15.93
N VAL A 52 10.88 5.69 -16.93
CA VAL A 52 9.44 6.02 -16.99
C VAL A 52 8.57 4.76 -16.93
N GLU A 53 8.95 3.69 -17.62
CA GLU A 53 8.21 2.42 -17.56
C GLU A 53 8.15 1.85 -16.14
N SER A 54 9.30 1.75 -15.46
CA SER A 54 9.39 1.22 -14.09
C SER A 54 8.64 2.09 -13.07
N ILE A 55 8.67 3.42 -13.21
CA ILE A 55 7.94 4.36 -12.36
C ILE A 55 6.44 4.25 -12.59
N SER A 56 6.00 4.13 -13.85
CA SER A 56 4.58 4.09 -14.22
C SER A 56 3.82 2.93 -13.58
N GLN A 57 4.52 1.84 -13.23
CA GLN A 57 3.96 0.67 -12.57
C GLN A 57 3.85 0.81 -11.04
N GLN A 58 4.56 1.76 -10.41
CA GLN A 58 4.58 1.88 -8.95
C GLN A 58 3.24 2.33 -8.35
N PRO A 59 2.49 3.29 -8.96
CA PRO A 59 1.16 3.65 -8.48
C PRO A 59 0.20 2.46 -8.39
N ASP A 60 0.19 1.58 -9.39
CA ASP A 60 -0.69 0.41 -9.39
C ASP A 60 -0.31 -0.58 -8.27
N LYS A 61 0.98 -0.74 -7.99
CA LYS A 61 1.46 -1.57 -6.86
C LYS A 61 1.03 -1.00 -5.51
N ILE A 62 1.16 0.32 -5.34
CA ILE A 62 0.70 1.02 -4.11
C ILE A 62 -0.81 0.85 -3.92
N ILE A 63 -1.59 1.03 -4.99
CA ILE A 63 -3.04 0.84 -4.96
C ILE A 63 -3.38 -0.61 -4.60
N ALA A 64 -2.69 -1.59 -5.17
CA ALA A 64 -2.91 -3.01 -4.87
C ALA A 64 -2.61 -3.33 -3.39
N GLN A 65 -1.51 -2.82 -2.84
CA GLN A 65 -1.16 -3.00 -1.42
C GLN A 65 -2.19 -2.38 -0.49
N MET A 66 -2.64 -1.16 -0.78
CA MET A 66 -3.66 -0.49 0.01
C MET A 66 -5.01 -1.22 -0.09
N ARG A 67 -5.38 -1.71 -1.28
CA ARG A 67 -6.60 -2.52 -1.47
C ARG A 67 -6.55 -3.82 -0.68
N ALA A 68 -5.41 -4.52 -0.68
CA ALA A 68 -5.22 -5.75 0.07
C ALA A 68 -5.38 -5.52 1.58
N PHE A 69 -4.73 -4.49 2.12
CA PHE A 69 -4.93 -4.11 3.52
C PHE A 69 -6.37 -3.72 3.82
N SER A 70 -7.00 -2.92 2.95
CA SER A 70 -8.38 -2.48 3.12
C SER A 70 -9.35 -3.66 3.15
N ALA A 71 -9.13 -4.68 2.32
CA ALA A 71 -9.96 -5.89 2.32
C ALA A 71 -9.84 -6.67 3.64
N GLU A 72 -8.62 -6.82 4.17
CA GLU A 72 -8.41 -7.48 5.46
C GLU A 72 -8.99 -6.66 6.63
N PHE A 73 -8.85 -5.33 6.58
CA PHE A 73 -9.49 -4.43 7.53
C PHE A 73 -11.01 -4.60 7.50
N GLU A 74 -11.63 -4.49 6.32
CA GLU A 74 -13.09 -4.59 6.16
C GLU A 74 -13.61 -5.94 6.61
N LYS A 75 -12.94 -7.02 6.23
CA LYS A 75 -13.23 -8.38 6.69
C LYS A 75 -13.18 -8.49 8.21
N THR A 76 -12.13 -7.95 8.85
CA THR A 76 -11.97 -8.00 10.31
C THR A 76 -13.08 -7.25 11.03
N PHE A 77 -13.56 -6.15 10.45
CA PHE A 77 -14.66 -5.35 10.99
C PHE A 77 -16.06 -5.76 10.51
N GLY A 78 -16.20 -6.83 9.71
CA GLY A 78 -17.48 -7.23 9.13
C GLY A 78 -18.11 -6.14 8.26
N ILE A 79 -17.29 -5.30 7.62
CA ILE A 79 -17.74 -4.22 6.74
C ILE A 79 -18.01 -4.82 5.36
N THR A 80 -19.26 -4.81 4.94
CA THR A 80 -19.65 -5.02 3.54
C THR A 80 -19.78 -3.67 2.83
N ARG A 81 -19.33 -3.63 1.57
CA ARG A 81 -19.65 -2.54 0.63
C ARG A 81 -20.74 -3.08 -0.30
N ASP A 82 -21.92 -2.48 -0.23
CA ASP A 82 -23.00 -2.69 -1.22
C ASP A 82 -22.62 -2.06 -2.58
#